data_AF-A0A967CRT1-F1
#
_entry.id   AF-A0A967CRT1-F1
#
_cell.length_a   1.000
_cell.length_b   1.000
_cell.length_c   1.000
_cell.angle_alpha   90.00
_cell.angle_beta   90.00
_cell.angle_gamma   90.00
#
_symmetry.space_group_name_H-M   'P 1'
#
loop_
_entity.id
_entity.type
_entity.pdbx_description
1 polymer ?
#
loop_
_entity_poly.entity_id
_entity_poly.type
_entity_poly.pdbx_seq_one_letter_code
_entity_poly.pdbx_strand_id
1 'polypeptide(L)'
;MTTYIVGVLVVVVIFGLLAVSLDLLIGYTGLFTIVHGALFGMGAYTSAILAKSLGFGFWGGSLAAMVAGGLISLLIAIPSLRVSGHYLVLASFGVQEVLHALYLNLDGITGGPAGMRGIPRPRLFGTEITSNTSYLMLYSVLSA
;
A
#
# COMPACT_ATOMS: atom_id res chain seq x y z
N MET A 1 21.19 18.00 -5.58
CA MET A 1 20.91 17.01 -6.66
C MET A 1 20.80 15.59 -6.13
N THR A 2 21.77 15.08 -5.36
CA THR A 2 21.79 13.69 -4.87
C THR A 2 20.54 13.29 -4.06
N THR A 3 20.05 14.14 -3.15
CA THR A 3 18.84 13.88 -2.35
C THR A 3 17.57 13.73 -3.19
N TYR A 4 17.48 14.45 -4.31
CA TYR A 4 16.34 14.37 -5.23
C TYR A 4 16.34 13.04 -5.98
N ILE A 5 17.49 12.65 -6.55
CA ILE A 5 17.66 11.37 -7.24
C ILE A 5 17.31 10.21 -6.29
N VAL A 6 17.78 10.30 -5.05
CA VAL A 6 17.45 9.32 -4.01
C VAL A 6 15.94 9.24 -3.74
N GLY A 7 15.24 10.37 -3.66
CA GLY A 7 13.78 10.37 -3.49
C GLY A 7 13.05 9.73 -4.67
N VAL A 8 13.47 10.03 -5.89
CA VAL A 8 12.91 9.41 -7.11
C VAL A 8 13.13 7.90 -7.10
N LEU A 9 14.33 7.44 -6.73
CA LEU A 9 14.64 6.01 -6.62
C LEU A 9 13.76 5.29 -5.59
N VAL A 10 13.42 5.94 -4.46
CA VAL A 10 12.50 5.34 -3.46
C VAL A 10 11.13 5.09 -4.10
N VAL A 11 10.62 6.07 -4.84
CA VAL A 11 9.33 5.96 -5.54
C VAL A 11 9.38 4.87 -6.59
N VAL A 12 10.47 4.76 -7.34
CA VAL A 12 10.68 3.68 -8.32
C VAL A 12 10.64 2.31 -7.67
N VAL A 13 11.32 2.12 -6.52
CA VAL A 13 11.31 0.84 -5.81
C VAL A 13 9.91 0.49 -5.30
N ILE A 14 9.17 1.46 -4.75
CA ILE A 14 7.78 1.25 -4.28
C ILE A 14 6.86 0.83 -5.43
N PHE A 15 6.90 1.54 -6.56
CA PHE A 15 6.11 1.17 -7.73
C PHE A 15 6.59 -0.12 -8.39
N GLY A 16 7.88 -0.45 -8.31
CA GLY A 16 8.43 -1.74 -8.73
C GLY A 16 7.81 -2.89 -7.94
N LEU A 17 7.71 -2.76 -6.61
CA LEU A 17 7.06 -3.73 -5.73
C LEU A 17 5.57 -3.91 -6.08
N LEU A 18 4.88 -2.81 -6.39
CA LEU A 18 3.50 -2.84 -6.88
C LEU A 18 3.39 -3.53 -8.24
N ALA A 19 4.33 -3.30 -9.16
CA ALA A 19 4.37 -3.95 -10.46
C ALA A 19 4.60 -5.46 -10.34
N VAL A 20 5.50 -5.90 -9.46
CA VAL A 20 5.71 -7.33 -9.16
C VAL A 20 4.44 -7.97 -8.60
N SER A 21 3.73 -7.29 -7.71
CA SER A 21 2.44 -7.79 -7.20
C SER A 21 1.39 -7.93 -8.32
N LEU A 22 1.34 -6.99 -9.27
CA LEU A 22 0.43 -7.03 -10.41
C LEU A 22 0.81 -8.14 -11.39
N ASP A 23 2.11 -8.34 -11.65
CA ASP A 23 2.63 -9.43 -12.48
C ASP A 23 2.35 -10.80 -11.87
N LEU A 24 2.44 -10.92 -10.54
CA LEU A 24 2.07 -12.16 -9.85
C LEU A 24 0.60 -12.53 -10.13
N LEU A 25 -0.29 -11.54 -10.18
CA LEU A 25 -1.69 -11.78 -10.47
C LEU A 25 -1.91 -12.03 -11.97
N ILE A 26 -1.56 -11.09 -12.84
CA ILE A 26 -1.85 -11.18 -14.27
C ILE A 26 -1.01 -12.28 -14.94
N GLY A 27 0.28 -12.33 -14.64
CA GLY A 27 1.24 -13.25 -15.25
C GLY A 27 1.02 -14.70 -14.86
N TYR A 28 0.75 -15.00 -13.58
CA TYR A 28 0.60 -16.38 -13.12
C TYR A 28 -0.85 -16.88 -13.09
N THR A 29 -1.83 -16.01 -12.80
CA THR A 29 -3.24 -16.43 -12.71
C THR A 29 -4.04 -16.11 -13.98
N GLY A 30 -3.54 -15.22 -14.85
CA GLY A 30 -4.27 -14.74 -16.02
C GLY A 30 -5.46 -13.84 -15.70
N LEU A 31 -5.67 -13.48 -14.43
CA LEU A 31 -6.79 -12.65 -14.00
C LEU A 31 -6.42 -11.17 -14.10
N PHE A 32 -7.02 -10.48 -15.06
CA PHE A 32 -6.88 -9.04 -15.17
C PHE A 32 -7.81 -8.34 -14.15
N THR A 33 -7.23 -7.66 -13.16
CA THR A 33 -7.96 -6.85 -12.17
C THR A 33 -7.23 -5.54 -11.92
N ILE A 34 -7.95 -4.48 -11.53
CA ILE A 34 -7.37 -3.15 -11.31
C ILE A 34 -7.42 -2.67 -9.85
N VAL A 35 -7.96 -3.49 -8.94
CA VAL A 35 -8.11 -3.20 -7.50
C VAL A 35 -6.81 -2.85 -6.76
N HIS A 36 -5.65 -3.21 -7.30
CA HIS A 36 -4.35 -3.05 -6.64
C HIS A 36 -4.06 -1.63 -6.18
N GLY A 37 -4.45 -0.60 -6.94
CA GLY A 37 -4.26 0.79 -6.52
C GLY A 37 -4.98 1.11 -5.21
N ALA A 38 -6.20 0.61 -5.04
CA ALA A 38 -6.96 0.81 -3.81
C ALA A 38 -6.38 0.00 -2.64
N LEU A 39 -5.95 -1.26 -2.86
CA LEU A 39 -5.32 -2.07 -1.82
C LEU A 39 -3.98 -1.51 -1.36
N PHE A 40 -3.20 -0.96 -2.29
CA PHE A 40 -1.96 -0.25 -1.98
C PHE A 40 -2.22 0.93 -1.04
N GLY A 41 -3.25 1.73 -1.34
CA GLY A 41 -3.70 2.81 -0.46
C GLY A 41 -4.10 2.30 0.93
N MET A 42 -4.82 1.18 1.02
CA MET A 42 -5.26 0.61 2.29
C MET A 42 -4.09 0.23 3.20
N GLY A 43 -3.07 -0.42 2.65
CA GLY A 43 -1.86 -0.76 3.40
C GLY A 43 -1.11 0.49 3.88
N ALA A 44 -1.02 1.51 3.03
CA ALA A 44 -0.41 2.80 3.39
C ALA A 44 -1.18 3.50 4.52
N TYR A 45 -2.51 3.58 4.43
CA TYR A 45 -3.34 4.17 5.49
C TYR A 45 -3.23 3.38 6.79
N THR A 46 -3.31 2.05 6.74
CA THR A 46 -3.22 1.20 7.94
C THR A 46 -1.90 1.40 8.68
N SER A 47 -0.78 1.30 7.97
CA SER A 47 0.55 1.49 8.56
C SER A 47 0.73 2.89 9.14
N ALA A 48 0.26 3.92 8.44
CA ALA A 48 0.39 5.30 8.89
C ALA A 48 -0.53 5.65 10.07
N ILE A 49 -1.74 5.10 10.15
CA ILE A 49 -2.64 5.26 11.29
C ILE A 49 -2.03 4.62 12.54
N LEU A 50 -1.48 3.40 12.42
CA LEU A 50 -0.83 2.72 13.55
C LEU A 50 0.43 3.46 14.00
N ALA A 51 1.25 3.93 13.06
CA ALA A 51 2.44 4.70 13.37
C ALA A 51 2.09 6.00 14.12
N LYS A 52 1.02 6.70 13.69
CA LYS A 52 0.61 7.99 14.29
C LYS A 52 -0.12 7.83 15.62
N SER A 53 -1.02 6.85 15.74
CA SER A 53 -1.95 6.74 16.87
C SER A 53 -1.40 5.93 18.02
N LEU A 54 -0.63 4.87 17.73
CA LEU A 54 -0.21 3.88 18.72
C LEU A 54 1.32 3.84 18.88
N GLY A 55 2.06 4.61 18.09
CA GLY A 55 3.53 4.61 18.13
C GLY A 55 4.15 3.25 17.78
N PHE A 56 3.39 2.36 17.12
CA PHE A 56 3.93 1.09 16.66
C PHE A 56 5.11 1.35 15.74
N GLY A 57 6.22 0.65 15.99
CA GLY A 57 7.40 0.70 15.12
C GLY A 57 7.07 0.23 13.69
N PHE A 58 7.99 0.51 12.76
CA PHE A 58 7.84 0.17 11.35
C PHE A 58 7.34 -1.26 11.12
N TRP A 59 7.94 -2.24 11.80
CA TRP A 59 7.59 -3.65 11.67
C TRP A 59 6.15 -3.96 12.10
N GLY A 60 5.69 -3.37 13.21
CA GLY A 60 4.32 -3.57 13.69
C GLY A 60 3.30 -2.94 12.75
N GLY A 61 3.58 -1.74 12.24
CA GLY A 61 2.75 -1.08 11.24
C GLY A 61 2.68 -1.85 9.93
N SER A 62 3.81 -2.39 9.45
CA SER A 62 3.88 -3.20 8.22
C SER A 62 3.13 -4.51 8.34
N LEU A 63 3.29 -5.25 9.45
CA LEU A 63 2.55 -6.51 9.67
C LEU A 63 1.05 -6.26 9.77
N ALA A 64 0.62 -5.23 10.49
CA ALA A 64 -0.79 -4.87 10.56
C ALA A 64 -1.35 -4.47 9.19
N ALA A 65 -0.58 -3.74 8.38
CA ALA A 65 -0.96 -3.40 7.01
C ALA A 65 -1.10 -4.64 6.12
N MET A 66 -0.19 -5.63 6.25
CA MET A 66 -0.29 -6.91 5.53
C MET A 66 -1.56 -7.68 5.93
N VAL A 67 -1.86 -7.77 7.23
CA VAL A 67 -3.06 -8.46 7.73
C VAL A 67 -4.33 -7.74 7.26
N ALA A 68 -4.40 -6.41 7.40
CA ALA A 68 -5.56 -5.63 6.98
C ALA A 68 -5.79 -5.71 5.47
N GLY A 69 -4.73 -5.54 4.68
CA GLY A 69 -4.77 -5.67 3.22
C GLY A 69 -5.18 -7.09 2.79
N GLY A 70 -4.64 -8.12 3.44
CA GLY A 70 -4.99 -9.52 3.20
C GLY A 70 -6.45 -9.84 3.50
N LEU A 71 -6.97 -9.38 4.63
CA LEU A 71 -8.38 -9.57 5.02
C LEU A 71 -9.33 -8.91 4.03
N ILE A 72 -9.03 -7.67 3.62
CA ILE A 72 -9.88 -6.95 2.66
C ILE A 72 -9.78 -7.59 1.28
N SER A 73 -8.58 -7.98 0.85
CA SER A 73 -8.39 -8.71 -0.40
C SER A 73 -9.16 -10.03 -0.40
N LEU A 74 -9.19 -10.75 0.72
CA LEU A 74 -9.97 -11.98 0.87
C LEU A 74 -11.47 -11.71 0.73
N LEU A 75 -11.98 -10.65 1.39
CA LEU A 75 -13.38 -10.25 1.26
C LEU A 75 -13.76 -9.89 -0.18
N ILE A 76 -12.84 -9.29 -0.94
CA ILE A 76 -13.03 -8.95 -2.37
C ILE A 76 -12.88 -10.19 -3.26
N ALA A 77 -11.99 -11.12 -2.90
CA ALA A 77 -11.74 -12.33 -3.67
C ALA A 77 -12.95 -13.28 -3.66
N ILE A 78 -13.65 -13.41 -2.55
CA ILE A 78 -14.84 -14.29 -2.42
C ILE A 78 -15.91 -14.02 -3.50
N PRO A 79 -16.43 -12.79 -3.70
CA PRO A 79 -17.38 -12.51 -4.77
C PRO A 79 -16.72 -12.58 -6.16
N SER A 80 -15.42 -12.30 -6.26
CA SER A 80 -14.67 -12.39 -7.53
C SER A 80 -14.64 -13.80 -8.11
N LEU A 81 -14.70 -14.85 -7.26
CA LEU A 81 -14.80 -16.25 -7.73
C LEU A 81 -16.09 -16.54 -8.52
N ARG A 82 -17.12 -15.68 -8.41
CA ARG A 82 -18.39 -15.85 -9.13
C ARG A 82 -18.43 -15.10 -10.45
N VAL A 83 -17.38 -14.37 -10.80
CA VAL A 83 -17.35 -13.44 -11.95
C VAL A 83 -16.11 -13.72 -12.78
N SER A 84 -16.25 -13.83 -14.10
CA SER A 84 -15.14 -14.18 -15.00
C SER A 84 -15.01 -13.23 -16.18
N GLY A 85 -13.79 -13.14 -16.73
CA GLY A 85 -13.49 -12.36 -17.93
C GLY A 85 -13.69 -10.85 -17.71
N HIS A 86 -14.30 -10.17 -18.68
CA HIS A 86 -14.49 -8.71 -18.64
C HIS A 86 -15.29 -8.21 -17.44
N TYR A 87 -16.21 -9.03 -16.91
CA TYR A 87 -16.99 -8.66 -15.74
C TYR A 87 -16.14 -8.58 -14.47
N LEU A 88 -15.06 -9.36 -14.36
CA LEU A 88 -14.15 -9.30 -13.22
C LEU A 88 -13.43 -7.95 -13.18
N VAL A 89 -13.04 -7.44 -14.35
CA VAL A 89 -12.40 -6.12 -14.50
C VAL A 89 -13.33 -5.02 -14.00
N LEU A 90 -14.58 -5.02 -14.47
CA LEU A 90 -15.61 -4.06 -14.07
C LEU A 90 -15.93 -4.15 -12.57
N ALA A 91 -16.06 -5.37 -12.03
CA ALA A 91 -16.28 -5.57 -10.60
C ALA A 91 -15.10 -5.02 -9.78
N SER A 92 -13.86 -5.28 -10.21
CA SER A 92 -12.66 -4.77 -9.57
C SER A 92 -12.59 -3.22 -9.65
N PHE A 93 -12.98 -2.62 -10.77
CA PHE A 93 -13.10 -1.16 -10.88
C PHE A 93 -14.07 -0.58 -9.84
N GLY A 94 -15.25 -1.18 -9.71
CA GLY A 94 -16.25 -0.75 -8.73
C GLY A 94 -15.72 -0.81 -7.30
N VAL A 95 -15.03 -1.90 -6.94
CA VAL A 95 -14.39 -2.03 -5.62
C VAL A 95 -13.30 -0.98 -5.41
N GLN A 96 -12.47 -0.73 -6.43
CA GLN A 96 -11.44 0.30 -6.38
C GLN A 96 -12.05 1.68 -6.13
N GLU A 97 -13.14 2.02 -6.80
CA GLU A 97 -13.80 3.31 -6.64
C GLU A 97 -14.48 3.44 -5.28
N VAL A 98 -15.09 2.37 -4.77
CA VAL A 98 -15.67 2.37 -3.40
C VAL A 98 -14.57 2.63 -2.35
N LEU A 99 -13.43 1.96 -2.46
CA LEU A 99 -12.30 2.18 -1.55
C LEU A 99 -11.71 3.58 -1.70
N HIS A 100 -11.60 4.08 -2.93
CA HIS A 100 -11.15 5.44 -3.20
C HIS A 100 -12.09 6.49 -2.57
N ALA A 101 -13.40 6.34 -2.77
CA ALA A 101 -14.41 7.17 -2.14
C ALA A 101 -14.32 7.10 -0.61
N LEU A 102 -14.07 5.91 -0.05
CA LEU A 102 -13.88 5.74 1.39
C LEU A 102 -12.67 6.55 1.90
N TYR A 103 -11.56 6.57 1.15
CA TYR A 103 -10.39 7.37 1.50
C TYR A 103 -10.67 8.87 1.49
N LEU A 104 -11.53 9.35 0.59
CA LEU A 104 -11.88 10.75 0.47
C LEU A 104 -12.97 11.22 1.45
N ASN A 105 -13.83 10.31 1.92
CA ASN A 105 -14.95 10.66 2.81
C ASN A 105 -14.63 10.43 4.29
N LEU A 106 -13.64 9.60 4.63
CA LEU A 106 -13.24 9.34 6.02
C LEU A 106 -12.25 10.38 6.56
N ASP A 107 -12.59 11.66 6.48
CA ASP A 107 -11.71 12.77 6.90
C ASP A 107 -11.10 12.60 8.29
N GLY A 108 -11.88 12.05 9.25
CA GLY A 108 -11.44 11.83 10.62
C GLY A 108 -10.34 10.75 10.79
N ILE A 109 -10.17 9.86 9.81
CA ILE A 109 -9.24 8.73 9.87
C ILE A 109 -8.13 8.88 8.81
N THR A 110 -8.51 9.15 7.55
CA THR A 110 -7.59 9.21 6.40
C THR A 110 -7.05 10.63 6.17
N GLY A 111 -7.67 11.65 6.77
CA GLY A 111 -7.39 13.05 6.44
C GLY A 111 -8.01 13.48 5.11
N GLY A 112 -8.88 12.67 4.52
CA GLY A 112 -9.67 13.04 3.35
C GLY A 112 -8.83 13.33 2.11
N PRO A 113 -9.25 14.29 1.26
CA PRO A 113 -8.50 14.70 0.07
C PRO A 113 -7.09 15.24 0.35
N ALA A 114 -6.85 15.75 1.57
CA ALA A 114 -5.55 16.27 1.98
C ALA A 114 -4.55 15.17 2.39
N GLY A 115 -5.07 13.96 2.68
CA GLY A 115 -4.31 12.84 3.20
C GLY A 115 -3.76 13.06 4.62
N MET A 116 -2.99 12.09 5.10
CA MET A 116 -2.38 12.16 6.43
C MET A 116 -1.04 12.88 6.44
N ARG A 117 -0.90 13.85 7.35
CA ARG A 117 0.35 14.57 7.61
C ARG A 117 0.93 14.22 8.99
N GLY A 118 2.24 14.41 9.12
CA GLY A 118 2.96 14.23 10.38
C GLY A 118 3.19 12.78 10.76
N ILE A 119 3.30 11.87 9.78
CA ILE A 119 3.62 10.47 10.04
C ILE A 119 5.06 10.40 10.58
N PRO A 120 5.29 9.82 11.78
CA PRO A 120 6.62 9.73 12.36
C PRO A 120 7.52 8.86 11.49
N ARG A 121 8.83 9.19 11.47
CA ARG A 121 9.79 8.44 10.69
C ARG A 121 9.95 7.02 11.27
N PRO A 122 9.98 5.95 10.44
CA PRO A 122 10.30 4.60 10.88
C PRO A 122 11.62 4.54 11.65
N ARG A 123 11.55 3.94 12.85
CA ARG A 123 12.72 3.54 13.65
C ARG A 123 12.95 2.05 13.45
N LEU A 124 14.16 1.65 13.07
CA LEU A 124 14.58 0.25 12.99
C LEU A 124 15.40 -0.08 14.23
N PHE A 125 14.93 -1.04 15.04
CA PHE A 125 15.66 -1.58 16.19
C PHE A 125 16.27 -0.49 17.13
N GLY A 126 15.54 0.61 17.34
CA GLY A 126 15.96 1.70 18.24
C GLY A 126 16.85 2.78 17.60
N THR A 127 17.24 2.65 16.33
CA THR A 127 17.94 3.70 15.58
C THR A 127 16.99 4.46 14.67
N GLU A 128 17.04 5.79 14.73
CA GLU A 128 16.24 6.63 13.83
C GLU A 128 16.88 6.66 12.45
N ILE A 129 16.14 6.22 11.42
CA ILE A 129 16.60 6.38 10.05
C ILE A 129 16.41 7.84 9.66
N THR A 130 17.48 8.62 9.76
CA THR A 130 17.48 10.04 9.38
C THR A 130 17.96 10.26 7.95
N SER A 131 18.72 9.32 7.38
CA SER A 131 19.35 9.44 6.06
C SER A 131 18.47 8.87 4.93
N ASN A 132 18.29 9.65 3.85
CA ASN A 132 17.52 9.22 2.67
C ASN A 132 18.12 7.99 1.98
N THR A 133 19.45 7.79 2.06
CA THR A 133 20.11 6.59 1.50
C THR A 133 19.73 5.33 2.28
N SER A 134 19.54 5.44 3.60
CA SER A 134 19.09 4.33 4.44
C SER A 134 17.63 3.95 4.17
N TYR A 135 16.78 4.90 3.77
CA TYR A 135 15.44 4.60 3.28
C TYR A 135 15.47 3.80 1.98
N LEU A 136 16.33 4.20 1.02
CA LEU A 136 16.50 3.43 -0.21
C LEU A 136 16.92 1.99 0.06
N MET A 137 17.93 1.81 0.92
CA MET A 137 18.42 0.48 1.29
C MET A 137 17.33 -0.37 1.93
N LEU A 138 16.53 0.21 2.84
CA LEU A 138 15.40 -0.49 3.46
C LEU A 138 14.39 -0.97 2.41
N TYR A 139 13.94 -0.07 1.53
CA TYR A 139 12.95 -0.44 0.51
C TYR A 139 13.51 -1.42 -0.52
N SER A 140 14.77 -1.29 -0.92
CA SER A 140 15.40 -2.23 -1.86
C SER A 140 15.56 -3.63 -1.28
N VAL A 141 15.86 -3.74 0.02
CA VAL A 141 15.92 -5.03 0.71
C VAL A 141 14.53 -5.63 0.88
N LEU A 142 13.51 -4.80 1.13
CA LEU A 142 12.13 -5.26 1.25
C LEU A 142 11.51 -5.67 -0.09
N SER A 143 12.01 -5.12 -1.20
CA SER A 143 11.53 -5.43 -2.56
C SER A 143 12.19 -6.65 -3.21
N ALA A 144 13.29 -7.15 -2.63
CA ALA A 144 14.03 -8.31 -3.12
C ALA A 144 13.45 -9.61 -2.58
#